data_AF-A0A2N7RU36-F1
#
_entry.id   AF-A0A2N7RU36-F1
#
_cell.length_a   1.000
_cell.length_b   1.000
_cell.length_c   1.000
_cell.angle_alpha   90.00
_cell.angle_beta   90.00
_cell.angle_gamma   90.00
#
_symmetry.space_group_name_H-M   'P 1'
#
loop_
_entity.id
_entity.type
_entity.pdbx_description
1 polymer ?
#
loop_
_entity_poly.entity_id
_entity_poly.type
_entity_poly.pdbx_seq_one_letter_code
_entity_poly.pdbx_strand_id
1 'polypeptide(L)'
;MRMNSLIAALALSAAAGGACALDIRLPPETATYKDSALPGYQLVQRNCMTCHAAQYASSQPPTSPRAYWEATVKKMKKPFGAQFADEDLPAMVDYLVKTYGAERSAAMPVAAAAKPAAAVPATSGKDVKSLLAANGCMACHALDQKVVGPGFAEVAARYKGKESVAAVAAHIRQGGSGKWGPVPMPPFSQLSEADAASLARYVLSR
;
A
#
# COMPACT_ATOMS: atom_id res chain seq x y z
N MET A 1 46.02 -67.89 -18.74
CA MET A 1 45.05 -68.00 -17.63
C MET A 1 44.22 -66.72 -17.63
N ARG A 2 43.05 -66.72 -18.30
CA ARG A 2 42.14 -65.56 -18.36
C ARG A 2 40.91 -65.92 -17.52
N MET A 3 40.71 -65.19 -16.44
CA MET A 3 39.69 -65.45 -15.44
C MET A 3 38.46 -64.59 -15.79
N ASN A 4 37.36 -65.23 -16.21
CA ASN A 4 36.09 -64.57 -16.48
C ASN A 4 35.40 -64.22 -15.15
N SER A 5 35.47 -62.97 -14.73
CA SER A 5 34.66 -62.46 -13.61
C SER A 5 33.28 -62.02 -14.12
N LEU A 6 32.26 -62.82 -13.80
CA LEU A 6 30.85 -62.45 -13.90
C LEU A 6 30.55 -61.39 -12.82
N ILE A 7 30.34 -60.14 -13.21
CA ILE A 7 29.83 -59.09 -12.33
C ILE A 7 28.29 -59.10 -12.46
N ALA A 8 27.62 -59.57 -11.42
CA ALA A 8 26.17 -59.48 -11.30
C ALA A 8 25.78 -58.01 -11.03
N ALA A 9 25.06 -57.39 -11.97
CA ALA A 9 24.50 -56.06 -11.79
C ALA A 9 23.31 -56.13 -10.83
N LEU A 10 23.52 -55.72 -9.57
CA LEU A 10 22.44 -55.53 -8.61
C LEU A 10 21.74 -54.20 -8.95
N ALA A 11 20.59 -54.29 -9.63
CA ALA A 11 19.74 -53.13 -9.88
C ALA A 11 19.12 -52.65 -8.55
N LEU A 12 19.70 -51.59 -7.99
CA LEU A 12 19.17 -50.91 -6.82
C LEU A 12 18.00 -50.03 -7.26
N SER A 13 16.78 -50.57 -7.20
CA SER A 13 15.55 -49.81 -7.42
C SER A 13 15.37 -48.78 -6.30
N ALA A 14 15.80 -47.55 -6.54
CA ALA A 14 15.49 -46.43 -5.68
C ALA A 14 13.99 -46.10 -5.81
N ALA A 15 13.19 -46.60 -4.87
CA ALA A 15 11.82 -46.14 -4.69
C ALA A 15 11.87 -44.68 -4.20
N ALA A 16 11.75 -43.74 -5.13
CA ALA A 16 11.54 -42.33 -4.80
C ALA A 16 10.15 -42.17 -4.18
N GLY A 17 10.07 -42.31 -2.85
CA GLY A 17 8.91 -41.87 -2.09
C GLY A 17 8.78 -40.35 -2.25
N GLY A 18 7.87 -39.92 -3.11
CA GLY A 18 7.57 -38.51 -3.32
C GLY A 18 7.03 -37.91 -2.02
N ALA A 19 7.81 -37.05 -1.38
CA ALA A 19 7.32 -36.19 -0.32
C ALA A 19 6.43 -35.11 -0.96
N CYS A 20 5.10 -35.28 -0.87
CA CYS A 20 4.17 -34.22 -1.23
C CYS A 20 4.24 -33.13 -0.15
N ALA A 21 4.65 -31.92 -0.52
CA ALA A 21 4.59 -30.77 0.37
C ALA A 21 3.13 -30.55 0.80
N LEU A 22 2.87 -30.50 2.10
CA LEU A 22 1.58 -30.08 2.64
C LEU A 22 1.41 -28.59 2.34
N ASP A 23 0.51 -28.27 1.41
CA ASP A 23 0.06 -26.90 1.21
C ASP A 23 -0.83 -26.46 2.38
N ILE A 24 -0.22 -25.80 3.36
CA ILE A 24 -0.96 -25.08 4.40
C ILE A 24 -1.50 -23.81 3.77
N ARG A 25 -2.78 -23.83 3.38
CA ARG A 25 -3.48 -22.61 2.93
C ARG A 25 -3.74 -21.73 4.14
N LEU A 26 -2.82 -20.80 4.41
CA LEU A 26 -3.02 -19.77 5.42
C LEU A 26 -4.17 -18.84 4.99
N PRO A 27 -5.01 -18.38 5.95
CA PRO A 27 -5.97 -17.32 5.68
C PRO A 27 -5.28 -16.10 5.06
N PRO A 28 -5.95 -15.37 4.15
CA PRO A 28 -5.41 -14.12 3.63
C PRO A 28 -5.15 -13.15 4.79
N GLU A 29 -4.05 -12.40 4.74
CA GLU A 29 -3.87 -11.32 5.70
C GLU A 29 -4.88 -10.20 5.39
N THR A 30 -5.72 -9.91 6.36
CA THR A 30 -6.80 -8.91 6.32
C THR A 30 -6.60 -7.79 7.33
N ALA A 31 -5.57 -7.85 8.19
CA ALA A 31 -5.31 -6.82 9.20
C ALA A 31 -4.82 -5.52 8.56
N THR A 32 -5.65 -4.49 8.65
CA THR A 32 -5.35 -3.11 8.25
C THR A 32 -5.04 -2.22 9.45
N TYR A 33 -4.34 -1.12 9.21
CA TYR A 33 -4.13 -0.08 10.21
C TYR A 33 -5.45 0.60 10.55
N LYS A 34 -5.64 0.99 11.81
CA LYS A 34 -6.86 1.66 12.30
C LYS A 34 -6.97 3.04 11.67
N ASP A 35 -8.12 3.33 11.09
CA ASP A 35 -8.38 4.61 10.44
C ASP A 35 -8.14 5.79 11.39
N SER A 36 -7.49 6.83 10.87
CA SER A 36 -7.21 8.04 11.63
C SER A 36 -7.01 9.24 10.71
N ALA A 37 -7.43 10.40 11.19
CA ALA A 37 -7.17 11.68 10.53
C ALA A 37 -5.73 12.18 10.74
N LEU A 38 -4.94 11.50 11.57
CA LEU A 38 -3.55 11.87 11.82
C LEU A 38 -2.70 11.68 10.55
N PRO A 39 -1.82 12.63 10.19
CA PRO A 39 -0.98 12.53 8.98
C PRO A 39 -0.17 11.23 8.90
N GLY A 40 0.24 10.67 10.05
CA GLY A 40 0.98 9.42 10.15
C GLY A 40 0.25 8.18 9.66
N TYR A 41 -1.09 8.17 9.63
CA TYR A 41 -1.87 7.01 9.22
C TYR A 41 -1.55 6.59 7.79
N GLN A 42 -1.56 7.54 6.85
CA GLN A 42 -1.26 7.27 5.43
C GLN A 42 0.20 6.89 5.22
N LEU A 43 1.11 7.49 5.97
CA LEU A 43 2.54 7.15 5.94
C LEU A 43 2.76 5.69 6.39
N VAL A 44 2.11 5.28 7.48
CA VAL A 44 2.20 3.91 7.99
C VAL A 44 1.52 2.91 7.05
N GLN A 45 0.36 3.23 6.48
CA GLN A 45 -0.30 2.37 5.48
C GLN A 45 0.59 2.15 4.26
N ARG A 46 1.14 3.21 3.67
CA ARG A 46 1.94 3.11 2.46
C ARG A 46 3.27 2.41 2.69
N ASN A 47 3.95 2.70 3.80
CA ASN A 47 5.34 2.31 3.99
C ASN A 47 5.50 1.02 4.80
N CYS A 48 4.56 0.68 5.69
CA CYS A 48 4.68 -0.48 6.58
C CYS A 48 3.94 -1.70 6.04
N MET A 49 2.80 -1.51 5.33
CA MET A 49 2.03 -2.62 4.75
C MET A 49 2.72 -3.30 3.56
N THR A 50 3.81 -2.72 3.05
CA THR A 50 4.57 -3.30 1.94
C THR A 50 5.23 -4.63 2.30
N CYS A 51 5.68 -4.79 3.55
CA CYS A 51 6.45 -5.97 3.98
C CYS A 51 5.71 -6.85 4.99
N HIS A 52 4.82 -6.27 5.80
CA HIS A 52 4.02 -7.03 6.77
C HIS A 52 2.66 -6.37 6.99
N ALA A 53 1.70 -7.12 7.50
CA ALA A 53 0.39 -6.58 7.81
C ALA A 53 0.33 -5.82 9.15
N ALA A 54 -0.77 -5.12 9.40
CA ALA A 54 -0.91 -4.21 10.53
C ALA A 54 -1.07 -4.91 11.89
N GLN A 55 -1.18 -6.24 11.91
CA GLN A 55 -1.44 -7.01 13.13
C GLN A 55 -0.40 -6.75 14.23
N TYR A 56 0.87 -6.54 13.86
CA TYR A 56 1.92 -6.19 14.82
C TYR A 56 1.61 -4.91 15.59
N ALA A 57 1.02 -3.88 14.97
CA ALA A 57 0.68 -2.65 15.70
C ALA A 57 -0.47 -2.87 16.69
N SER A 58 -1.45 -3.71 16.30
CA SER A 58 -2.59 -4.05 17.15
C SER A 58 -2.22 -4.95 18.34
N SER A 59 -1.15 -5.74 18.24
CA SER A 59 -0.69 -6.63 19.30
C SER A 59 0.30 -6.00 20.27
N GLN A 60 0.75 -4.76 20.03
CA GLN A 60 1.64 -4.09 20.97
C GLN A 60 0.92 -3.74 22.28
N PRO A 61 1.64 -3.72 23.42
CA PRO A 61 1.06 -3.32 24.69
C PRO A 61 0.41 -1.94 24.56
N PRO A 62 -0.86 -1.77 24.96
CA PRO A 62 -1.53 -0.48 24.82
C PRO A 62 -0.96 0.62 25.73
N THR A 63 -0.10 0.24 26.68
CA THR A 63 0.65 1.13 27.56
C THR A 63 2.01 1.53 26.97
N SER A 64 2.31 1.11 25.73
CA SER A 64 3.59 1.41 25.08
C SER A 64 3.77 2.93 24.92
N PRO A 65 4.83 3.52 25.49
CA PRO A 65 5.06 4.96 25.43
C PRO A 65 5.55 5.40 24.05
N ARG A 66 5.56 6.70 23.77
CA ARG A 66 6.06 7.26 22.51
C ARG A 66 7.47 6.79 22.14
N ALA A 67 8.39 6.76 23.12
CA ALA A 67 9.76 6.27 22.90
C ALA A 67 9.82 4.82 22.39
N TYR A 68 8.88 3.96 22.80
CA TYR A 68 8.77 2.60 22.28
C TYR A 68 8.40 2.59 20.80
N TRP A 69 7.42 3.42 20.42
CA TRP A 69 6.96 3.53 19.03
C TRP A 69 8.02 4.18 18.13
N GLU A 70 8.76 5.18 18.63
CA GLU A 70 9.91 5.74 17.92
C GLU A 70 10.98 4.68 17.64
N ALA A 71 11.36 3.90 18.65
CA ALA A 71 12.32 2.82 18.49
C ALA A 71 11.84 1.79 17.47
N THR A 72 10.55 1.47 17.48
CA THR A 72 9.92 0.54 16.53
C THR A 72 10.02 1.06 15.09
N VAL A 73 9.63 2.30 14.83
CA VAL A 73 9.71 2.90 13.48
C VAL A 73 11.18 3.00 13.01
N LYS A 74 12.10 3.39 13.91
CA LYS A 74 13.55 3.41 13.60
C LYS A 74 14.09 2.01 13.26
N LYS A 75 13.58 0.97 13.93
CA LYS A 75 13.92 -0.44 13.66
C LYS A 75 13.40 -0.89 12.29
N MET A 76 12.23 -0.42 11.88
CA MET A 76 11.73 -0.67 10.52
C MET A 76 12.62 -0.03 9.47
N LYS A 77 13.09 1.19 9.70
CA LYS A 77 13.96 1.89 8.74
C LYS A 77 15.36 1.29 8.63
N LYS A 78 16.15 1.27 9.71
CA LYS A 78 17.60 0.95 9.59
C LYS A 78 17.90 -0.55 9.61
N PRO A 79 17.48 -1.32 10.64
CA PRO A 79 17.64 -2.77 10.66
C PRO A 79 16.87 -3.53 9.57
N PHE A 80 15.61 -3.13 9.30
CA PHE A 80 14.74 -3.88 8.39
C PHE A 80 14.59 -3.27 6.99
N GLY A 81 15.18 -2.09 6.75
CA GLY A 81 15.33 -1.53 5.40
C GLY A 81 14.05 -0.89 4.82
N ALA A 82 13.05 -0.56 5.62
CA ALA A 82 11.87 0.16 5.14
C ALA A 82 12.26 1.52 4.56
N GLN A 83 11.71 1.85 3.38
CA GLN A 83 12.08 3.03 2.62
C GLN A 83 11.08 4.17 2.89
N PHE A 84 11.47 5.11 3.77
CA PHE A 84 10.72 6.34 4.03
C PHE A 84 11.64 7.46 4.52
N ALA A 85 11.19 8.71 4.38
CA ALA A 85 11.96 9.90 4.70
C ALA A 85 12.10 10.09 6.23
N ASP A 86 13.19 10.68 6.73
CA ASP A 86 13.39 10.84 8.19
C ASP A 86 12.41 11.86 8.78
N GLU A 87 12.01 12.85 7.98
CA GLU A 87 11.02 13.86 8.30
C GLU A 87 9.60 13.29 8.49
N ASP A 88 9.30 12.12 7.94
CA ASP A 88 8.01 11.44 8.08
C ASP A 88 7.88 10.73 9.45
N LEU A 89 9.00 10.45 10.11
CA LEU A 89 9.06 9.65 11.33
C LEU A 89 8.19 10.20 12.46
N PRO A 90 8.23 11.52 12.81
CA PRO A 90 7.42 12.07 13.88
C PRO A 90 5.93 11.87 13.64
N ALA A 91 5.46 12.02 12.39
CA ALA A 91 4.06 11.84 12.04
C ALA A 91 3.64 10.36 12.19
N MET A 92 4.46 9.42 11.70
CA MET A 92 4.21 7.97 11.86
C MET A 92 4.13 7.57 13.33
N VAL A 93 5.06 8.05 14.15
CA VAL A 93 5.09 7.78 15.59
C VAL A 93 3.87 8.38 16.29
N ASP A 94 3.49 9.61 15.95
CA ASP A 94 2.32 10.28 16.52
C ASP A 94 1.04 9.49 16.29
N TYR A 95 0.85 8.99 15.07
CA TYR A 95 -0.27 8.09 14.75
C TYR A 95 -0.23 6.82 15.59
N LEU A 96 0.91 6.13 15.64
CA LEU A 96 1.03 4.86 16.34
C LEU A 96 0.78 4.99 17.85
N VAL A 97 1.38 5.98 18.50
CA VAL A 97 1.21 6.15 19.95
C VAL A 97 -0.20 6.62 20.34
N LYS A 98 -0.83 7.49 19.54
CA LYS A 98 -2.20 7.97 19.81
C LYS A 98 -3.29 6.97 19.42
N THR A 99 -2.96 5.99 18.59
CA THR A 99 -3.94 5.00 18.09
C THR A 99 -3.80 3.63 18.76
N TYR A 100 -2.57 3.23 19.07
CA TYR A 100 -2.22 1.92 19.62
C TYR A 100 -1.49 1.98 20.96
N GLY A 101 -0.92 3.13 21.34
CA GLY A 101 -0.06 3.28 22.52
C GLY A 101 -0.71 4.03 23.69
N ALA A 102 0.17 4.43 24.62
CA ALA A 102 -0.20 5.04 25.90
C ALA A 102 -0.94 6.39 25.77
N GLU A 103 -0.84 7.06 24.61
CA GLU A 103 -1.49 8.35 24.34
C GLU A 103 -2.88 8.19 23.71
N ARG A 104 -3.40 6.96 23.61
CA ARG A 104 -4.78 6.74 23.16
C ARG A 104 -5.75 7.44 24.11
N SER A 105 -6.47 8.42 23.59
CA SER A 105 -7.63 8.97 24.30
C SER A 105 -8.78 7.99 24.19
N ALA A 106 -9.51 7.74 25.28
CA ALA A 106 -10.63 6.79 25.31
C ALA A 106 -11.84 7.22 24.43
N ALA A 107 -11.76 8.34 23.73
CA ALA A 107 -12.79 8.83 22.82
C ALA A 107 -12.17 9.58 21.62
N MET A 108 -12.36 9.04 20.40
CA MET A 108 -12.58 9.85 19.20
C MET A 108 -13.66 9.19 18.34
N PRO A 109 -14.59 9.98 17.76
CA PRO A 109 -15.70 9.48 16.98
C PRO A 109 -15.27 9.16 15.55
N VAL A 110 -15.82 8.07 15.01
CA VAL A 110 -15.88 7.78 13.58
C VAL A 110 -16.59 8.96 12.88
N ALA A 111 -15.87 9.73 12.07
CA ALA A 111 -16.42 10.86 11.33
C ALA A 111 -17.26 10.39 10.14
N ALA A 112 -18.52 10.81 10.14
CA ALA A 112 -19.54 10.54 9.14
C ALA A 112 -19.27 11.21 7.79
N ALA A 113 -19.75 10.56 6.73
CA ALA A 113 -19.70 11.01 5.34
C ALA A 113 -20.39 12.37 5.11
N ALA A 114 -19.75 13.26 4.34
CA ALA A 114 -20.35 14.50 3.85
C ALA A 114 -20.69 14.40 2.34
N LYS A 115 -21.90 14.85 1.99
CA LYS A 115 -22.48 14.96 0.62
C LYS A 115 -21.71 15.94 -0.28
N PRO A 116 -21.80 15.82 -1.62
CA PRO A 116 -21.01 16.62 -2.57
C PRO A 116 -21.62 18.01 -2.83
N ALA A 117 -20.76 19.02 -2.93
CA ALA A 117 -21.08 20.35 -3.44
C ALA A 117 -20.42 20.58 -4.82
N ALA A 118 -21.12 21.35 -5.65
CA ALA A 118 -20.89 21.56 -7.08
C ALA A 118 -19.55 22.24 -7.44
N ALA A 119 -19.19 22.10 -8.73
CA ALA A 119 -17.92 22.49 -9.34
C ALA A 119 -17.67 24.01 -9.39
N VAL A 120 -16.41 24.39 -9.12
CA VAL A 120 -15.83 25.71 -9.38
C VAL A 120 -14.55 25.54 -10.22
N PRO A 121 -14.17 26.54 -11.05
CA PRO A 121 -13.17 26.39 -12.10
C PRO A 121 -11.75 26.31 -11.53
N ALA A 122 -10.91 25.55 -12.22
CA ALA A 122 -9.55 25.26 -11.81
C ALA A 122 -8.58 26.38 -12.21
N THR A 123 -8.15 27.17 -11.25
CA THR A 123 -6.74 27.59 -11.15
C THR A 123 -6.41 27.85 -9.68
N SER A 124 -5.58 26.98 -9.12
CA SER A 124 -4.73 27.13 -7.93
C SER A 124 -4.67 25.80 -7.21
N GLY A 125 -3.58 25.09 -7.43
CA GLY A 125 -3.26 23.83 -6.80
C GLY A 125 -1.77 23.64 -6.93
N LYS A 126 -1.16 23.04 -5.91
CA LYS A 126 0.28 22.77 -5.87
C LYS A 126 0.74 22.12 -7.18
N ASP A 127 2.01 22.34 -7.53
CA ASP A 127 2.62 21.70 -8.70
C ASP A 127 2.28 20.20 -8.76
N VAL A 128 1.83 19.74 -9.92
CA VAL A 128 1.29 18.38 -10.06
C VAL A 128 2.35 17.31 -9.87
N LYS A 129 3.62 17.61 -10.18
CA LYS A 129 4.74 16.71 -9.91
C LYS A 129 4.96 16.57 -8.40
N SER A 130 4.85 17.68 -7.65
CA SER A 130 4.83 17.64 -6.18
C SER A 130 3.65 16.83 -5.62
N LEU A 131 2.44 17.00 -6.19
CA LEU A 131 1.29 16.19 -5.78
C LEU A 131 1.49 14.70 -6.03
N LEU A 132 2.01 14.31 -7.19
CA LEU A 132 2.31 12.92 -7.52
C LEU A 132 3.35 12.31 -6.57
N ALA A 133 4.40 13.07 -6.25
CA ALA A 133 5.47 12.64 -5.35
C ALA A 133 4.97 12.52 -3.89
N ALA A 134 4.32 13.56 -3.37
CA ALA A 134 3.82 13.60 -2.00
C ALA A 134 2.79 12.51 -1.71
N ASN A 135 2.02 12.11 -2.73
CA ASN A 135 1.03 11.04 -2.62
C ASN A 135 1.55 9.69 -3.12
N GLY A 136 2.82 9.58 -3.53
CA GLY A 136 3.43 8.31 -3.91
C GLY A 136 2.76 7.63 -5.12
N CYS A 137 2.11 8.37 -6.01
CA CYS A 137 1.38 7.79 -7.14
C CYS A 137 2.30 6.95 -8.05
N MET A 138 3.57 7.35 -8.14
CA MET A 138 4.62 6.70 -8.93
C MET A 138 5.13 5.38 -8.34
N ALA A 139 4.73 5.01 -7.12
CA ALA A 139 5.05 3.70 -6.56
C ALA A 139 4.28 2.56 -7.26
N CYS A 140 3.08 2.86 -7.78
CA CYS A 140 2.19 1.88 -8.38
C CYS A 140 1.81 2.19 -9.82
N HIS A 141 2.04 3.41 -10.32
CA HIS A 141 1.74 3.81 -11.69
C HIS A 141 2.99 4.35 -12.38
N ALA A 142 3.14 4.08 -13.68
CA ALA A 142 4.13 4.72 -14.53
C ALA A 142 3.44 5.62 -15.57
N LEU A 143 4.23 6.34 -16.36
CA LEU A 143 3.68 7.22 -17.40
C LEU A 143 3.04 6.43 -18.54
N ASP A 144 3.68 5.35 -18.97
CA ASP A 144 3.41 4.68 -20.26
C ASP A 144 3.21 3.16 -20.15
N GLN A 145 3.60 2.55 -19.03
CA GLN A 145 3.52 1.10 -18.84
C GLN A 145 2.85 0.70 -17.53
N LYS A 146 2.34 -0.54 -17.52
CA LYS A 146 1.81 -1.16 -16.32
C LYS A 146 2.97 -1.57 -15.39
N VAL A 147 2.83 -1.26 -14.11
CA VAL A 147 3.77 -1.71 -13.05
C VAL A 147 3.00 -2.51 -12.01
N VAL A 148 2.30 -1.84 -11.10
CA VAL A 148 1.31 -2.46 -10.21
C VAL A 148 -0.09 -2.15 -10.73
N GLY A 149 -0.37 -0.86 -10.90
CA GLY A 149 -1.50 -0.30 -11.62
C GLY A 149 -1.18 0.00 -13.08
N PRO A 150 -2.20 0.40 -13.86
CA PRO A 150 -2.04 0.76 -15.28
C PRO A 150 -1.14 1.98 -15.44
N GLY A 151 -0.48 2.08 -16.59
CA GLY A 151 0.23 3.31 -16.97
C GLY A 151 -0.77 4.46 -17.14
N PHE A 152 -0.37 5.69 -16.84
CA PHE A 152 -1.29 6.82 -16.98
C PHE A 152 -1.76 7.03 -18.43
N ALA A 153 -0.91 6.77 -19.43
CA ALA A 153 -1.29 6.80 -20.84
C ALA A 153 -2.40 5.77 -21.17
N GLU A 154 -2.35 4.58 -20.54
CA GLU A 154 -3.40 3.56 -20.68
C GLU A 154 -4.73 4.05 -20.08
N VAL A 155 -4.68 4.71 -18.91
CA VAL A 155 -5.85 5.33 -18.27
C VAL A 155 -6.43 6.42 -19.17
N ALA A 156 -5.58 7.32 -19.68
CA ALA A 156 -5.99 8.39 -20.58
C ALA A 156 -6.66 7.84 -21.84
N ALA A 157 -6.04 6.84 -22.48
CA ALA A 157 -6.58 6.19 -23.68
C ALA A 157 -7.95 5.53 -23.41
N ARG A 158 -8.10 4.81 -22.29
CA ARG A 158 -9.37 4.13 -21.96
C ARG A 158 -10.51 5.11 -21.70
N TYR A 159 -10.22 6.22 -21.02
CA TYR A 159 -11.20 7.20 -20.56
C TYR A 159 -11.40 8.41 -21.48
N LYS A 160 -10.62 8.52 -22.56
CA LYS A 160 -10.75 9.57 -23.56
C LYS A 160 -12.20 9.74 -24.04
N GLY A 161 -12.79 10.89 -23.71
CA GLY A 161 -14.17 11.24 -24.08
C GLY A 161 -15.27 10.45 -23.36
N LYS A 162 -14.93 9.59 -22.40
CA LYS A 162 -15.89 8.73 -21.67
C LYS A 162 -16.07 9.15 -20.22
N GLU A 163 -14.99 9.61 -19.58
CA GLU A 163 -15.02 10.03 -18.18
C GLU A 163 -14.66 11.49 -18.04
N SER A 164 -15.30 12.16 -17.09
CA SER A 164 -14.96 13.54 -16.74
C SER A 164 -13.78 13.59 -15.77
N VAL A 165 -13.09 14.73 -15.74
CA VAL A 165 -12.08 15.01 -14.70
C VAL A 165 -12.63 14.79 -13.30
N ALA A 166 -13.89 15.18 -13.05
CA ALA A 166 -14.53 15.01 -11.75
C ALA A 166 -14.74 13.53 -11.40
N ALA A 167 -15.15 12.69 -12.37
CA ALA A 167 -15.31 11.26 -12.17
C ALA A 167 -13.97 10.57 -11.86
N VAL A 168 -12.91 10.93 -12.61
CA VAL A 168 -11.56 10.41 -12.35
C VAL A 168 -11.02 10.91 -11.01
N ALA A 169 -11.26 12.17 -10.63
CA ALA A 169 -10.87 12.71 -9.33
C ALA A 169 -11.58 12.00 -8.17
N ALA A 170 -12.89 11.72 -8.32
CA ALA A 170 -13.65 10.94 -7.35
C ALA A 170 -13.07 9.52 -7.20
N HIS A 171 -12.73 8.87 -8.31
CA HIS A 171 -12.07 7.57 -8.29
C HIS A 171 -10.69 7.62 -7.60
N ILE A 172 -9.88 8.65 -7.84
CA ILE A 172 -8.61 8.82 -7.14
C ILE A 172 -8.84 8.91 -5.62
N ARG A 173 -9.84 9.69 -5.18
CA ARG A 173 -10.11 9.88 -3.74
C ARG A 173 -10.71 8.65 -3.07
N GLN A 174 -11.55 7.90 -3.78
CA GLN A 174 -12.27 6.74 -3.25
C GLN A 174 -11.52 5.41 -3.45
N GLY A 175 -10.51 5.39 -4.32
CA GLY A 175 -9.86 4.16 -4.75
C GLY A 175 -10.78 3.30 -5.61
N GLY A 176 -10.41 2.04 -5.79
CA GLY A 176 -11.25 1.07 -6.50
C GLY A 176 -10.55 -0.25 -6.77
N SER A 177 -11.34 -1.27 -7.10
CA SER A 177 -10.86 -2.62 -7.41
C SER A 177 -11.53 -3.17 -8.68
N GLY A 178 -10.91 -4.20 -9.29
CA GLY A 178 -11.50 -4.96 -10.40
C GLY A 178 -11.41 -4.32 -11.79
N LYS A 179 -11.40 -2.99 -11.92
CA LYS A 179 -11.39 -2.31 -13.24
C LYS A 179 -10.09 -2.50 -14.05
N TRP A 180 -8.96 -2.68 -13.35
CA TRP A 180 -7.61 -2.68 -13.93
C TRP A 180 -6.77 -3.90 -13.55
N GLY A 181 -7.41 -4.88 -12.90
CA GLY A 181 -6.77 -6.08 -12.38
C GLY A 181 -7.21 -6.41 -10.95
N PRO A 182 -6.56 -7.41 -10.35
CA PRO A 182 -6.90 -7.89 -9.01
C PRO A 182 -6.40 -6.98 -7.88
N VAL A 183 -5.38 -6.15 -8.14
CA VAL A 183 -4.82 -5.23 -7.14
C VAL A 183 -5.71 -4.00 -6.99
N PRO A 184 -6.25 -3.71 -5.79
CA PRO A 184 -7.03 -2.50 -5.57
C PRO A 184 -6.13 -1.24 -5.56
N MET A 185 -6.62 -0.16 -6.17
CA MET A 185 -6.08 1.18 -5.98
C MET A 185 -6.59 1.73 -4.63
N PRO A 186 -5.71 2.09 -3.69
CA PRO A 186 -6.12 2.62 -2.40
C PRO A 186 -6.79 4.00 -2.52
N PRO A 187 -7.69 4.36 -1.58
CA PRO A 187 -8.32 5.68 -1.55
C PRO A 187 -7.32 6.78 -1.16
N PHE A 188 -7.37 7.91 -1.86
CA PHE A 188 -6.64 9.13 -1.52
C PHE A 188 -7.60 10.19 -0.92
N SER A 189 -8.32 9.84 0.15
CA SER A 189 -9.38 10.67 0.74
C SER A 189 -8.88 11.99 1.33
N GLN A 190 -7.58 12.09 1.62
CA GLN A 190 -6.91 13.30 2.10
C GLN A 190 -6.74 14.38 1.03
N LEU A 191 -6.84 14.01 -0.26
CA LEU A 191 -6.75 15.00 -1.33
C LEU A 191 -7.96 15.92 -1.28
N SER A 192 -7.69 17.22 -1.31
CA SER A 192 -8.72 18.20 -1.61
C SER A 192 -9.32 17.93 -2.99
N GLU A 193 -10.57 18.34 -3.21
CA GLU A 193 -11.20 18.22 -4.53
C GLU A 193 -10.35 18.90 -5.62
N ALA A 194 -9.74 20.04 -5.29
CA ALA A 194 -8.89 20.79 -6.21
C ALA A 194 -7.60 20.04 -6.58
N ASP A 195 -6.93 19.42 -5.61
CA ASP A 195 -5.71 18.64 -5.84
C ASP A 195 -6.03 17.34 -6.60
N ALA A 196 -7.11 16.65 -6.23
CA ALA A 196 -7.56 15.45 -6.94
C ALA A 196 -7.96 15.75 -8.39
N ALA A 197 -8.64 16.87 -8.64
CA ALA A 197 -8.97 17.33 -9.99
C ALA A 197 -7.70 17.69 -10.78
N SER A 198 -6.67 18.23 -10.14
CA SER A 198 -5.39 18.54 -10.79
C SER A 198 -4.63 17.28 -11.20
N LEU A 199 -4.61 16.27 -10.32
CA LEU A 199 -4.07 14.94 -10.64
C LEU A 199 -4.87 14.25 -11.75
N ALA A 200 -6.21 14.28 -11.68
CA ALA A 200 -7.07 13.70 -12.71
C ALA A 200 -6.85 14.33 -14.09
N ARG A 201 -6.74 15.67 -14.17
CA ARG A 201 -6.38 16.36 -15.42
C ARG A 201 -5.05 15.88 -15.96
N TYR A 202 -4.03 15.79 -15.10
CA TYR A 202 -2.70 15.33 -15.50
C TYR A 202 -2.70 13.89 -16.00
N VAL A 203 -3.47 13.00 -15.39
CA VAL A 203 -3.59 11.59 -15.82
C VAL A 203 -4.32 11.51 -17.16
N LEU A 204 -5.43 12.23 -17.33
CA LEU A 204 -6.20 12.24 -18.57
C LEU A 204 -5.50 12.94 -19.74
N SER A 205 -4.46 13.75 -19.46
CA SER A 205 -3.65 14.41 -20.48
C SER A 205 -2.45 13.58 -20.95
N ARG A 206 -2.31 12.33 -20.50
CA ARG A 206 -1.20 11.45 -20.90
C ARG A 206 -1.42 10.80 -22.25
#